data_AF-A0A4Y8CFF1-F1
#
_entry.id   AF-A0A4Y8CFF1-F1
#
_cell.length_a   1.000
_cell.length_b   1.000
_cell.length_c   1.000
_cell.angle_alpha   90.00
_cell.angle_beta   90.00
_cell.angle_gamma   90.00
#
_symmetry.space_group_name_H-M   'P 1'
#
loop_
_entity.id
_entity.type
_entity.pdbx_description
1 polymer ?
#
loop_
_entity_poly.entity_id
_entity_poly.type
_entity_poly.pdbx_seq_one_letter_code
_entity_poly.pdbx_strand_id
1 'polypeptide(L)'
;MITKDNFKQVLENLGFKNKNENYVKTINNCTLLIDYKNQSINYPKEIKIHDKTTSNFSHPENFVVFECVHRLLEKGYKAQHLELEPKWNLGRDKKGGKADILVKD
;
A
#
# COMPACT_ATOMS: atom_id res chain seq x y z
N MET A 1 5.11 -0.97 -15.73
CA MET A 1 5.61 -1.08 -14.35
C MET A 1 5.60 0.32 -13.73
N ILE A 2 5.16 0.47 -12.48
CA ILE A 2 5.19 1.77 -11.79
C ILE A 2 6.60 1.94 -11.20
N THR A 3 7.26 3.06 -11.48
CA THR A 3 8.61 3.39 -11.03
C THR A 3 8.62 4.78 -10.41
N LYS A 4 9.72 5.19 -9.75
CA LYS A 4 9.83 6.54 -9.16
C LYS A 4 9.55 7.65 -10.18
N ASP A 5 9.98 7.44 -11.43
CA ASP A 5 9.88 8.44 -12.50
C ASP A 5 8.44 8.68 -12.95
N ASN A 6 7.60 7.62 -12.96
CA ASN A 6 6.21 7.72 -13.40
C ASN A 6 5.19 7.74 -12.25
N PHE A 7 5.62 7.52 -11.01
CA PHE A 7 4.70 7.38 -9.88
C PHE A 7 3.87 8.65 -9.63
N LYS A 8 4.44 9.85 -9.83
CA LYS A 8 3.70 11.12 -9.70
C LYS A 8 2.51 11.17 -10.67
N GLN A 9 2.76 10.87 -11.95
CA GLN A 9 1.71 10.84 -12.97
C GLN A 9 0.63 9.81 -12.66
N VAL A 10 1.02 8.64 -12.14
CA VAL A 10 0.06 7.61 -11.71
C VAL A 10 -0.82 8.14 -10.58
N LEU A 11 -0.25 8.78 -9.56
CA LEU A 11 -1.01 9.35 -8.44
C LEU A 11 -2.02 10.40 -8.88
N GLU A 12 -1.62 11.29 -9.80
CA GLU A 12 -2.51 12.30 -10.39
C GLU A 12 -3.65 11.65 -11.17
N ASN A 13 -3.35 10.64 -12.00
CA ASN A 13 -4.37 9.90 -12.74
C ASN A 13 -5.35 9.13 -11.83
N LEU A 14 -4.88 8.67 -10.67
CA LEU A 14 -5.69 8.04 -9.64
C LEU A 14 -6.48 9.06 -8.78
N GLY A 15 -6.33 10.36 -9.03
CA GLY A 15 -7.07 11.43 -8.37
C GLY A 15 -6.53 11.81 -6.99
N PHE A 16 -5.25 11.53 -6.71
CA PHE A 16 -4.59 12.05 -5.50
C PHE A 16 -4.30 13.54 -5.65
N LYS A 17 -4.46 14.29 -4.56
CA LYS A 17 -4.16 15.73 -4.53
C LYS A 17 -2.75 15.95 -4.00
N ASN A 18 -1.94 16.71 -4.74
CA ASN A 18 -0.64 17.16 -4.26
C ASN A 18 -0.82 18.28 -3.23
N LYS A 19 -0.16 18.13 -2.07
CA LYS A 19 -0.05 19.12 -1.00
C LYS A 19 1.40 19.16 -0.55
N ASN A 20 2.18 20.13 -1.03
CA ASN A 20 3.59 20.32 -0.68
C ASN A 20 4.40 19.03 -0.83
N GLU A 21 4.40 18.45 -2.03
CA GLU A 21 5.10 17.20 -2.38
C GLU A 21 4.52 15.92 -1.78
N ASN A 22 3.50 16.01 -0.93
CA ASN A 22 2.74 14.86 -0.44
C ASN A 22 1.50 14.65 -1.30
N TYR A 23 1.22 13.41 -1.68
CA TYR A 23 0.00 13.07 -2.41
C TYR A 23 -0.99 12.40 -1.46
N VAL A 24 -2.20 12.94 -1.39
CA VAL A 24 -3.22 12.48 -0.44
C VAL A 24 -4.53 12.17 -1.16
N LYS A 25 -5.15 11.04 -0.80
CA LYS A 25 -6.52 10.70 -1.16
C LYS A 25 -7.22 10.04 0.01
N THR A 26 -8.48 10.40 0.23
CA THR A 26 -9.33 9.79 1.26
C THR A 26 -10.46 9.03 0.58
N ILE A 27 -10.65 7.77 0.95
CA ILE A 27 -11.68 6.86 0.43
C ILE A 27 -12.36 6.22 1.63
N ASN A 28 -13.69 6.36 1.77
CA ASN A 28 -14.45 5.79 2.89
C ASN A 28 -13.80 6.06 4.26
N ASN A 29 -13.46 7.33 4.52
CA ASN A 29 -12.76 7.82 5.72
C ASN A 29 -11.32 7.29 5.93
N CYS A 30 -10.82 6.45 5.03
CA CYS A 30 -9.46 5.93 5.06
C CYS A 30 -8.55 6.84 4.21
N THR A 31 -7.46 7.34 4.79
CA THR A 31 -6.55 8.24 4.07
C THR A 31 -5.29 7.51 3.62
N LEU A 32 -5.03 7.52 2.33
CA LEU A 32 -3.78 7.10 1.71
C LEU A 32 -2.88 8.34 1.51
N LEU A 33 -1.64 8.22 1.95
CA LEU A 33 -0.66 9.30 1.88
C LEU A 33 0.66 8.78 1.30
N ILE A 34 1.13 9.42 0.24
CA ILE A 34 2.47 9.26 -0.28
C ILE A 34 3.31 10.46 0.17
N ASP A 35 4.38 10.19 0.91
CA ASP A 35 5.34 11.20 1.36
C ASP A 35 6.61 11.09 0.52
N TYR A 36 6.78 12.00 -0.44
CA TYR A 36 7.96 12.02 -1.30
C TYR A 36 9.22 12.47 -0.57
N LYS A 37 9.08 13.33 0.46
CA LYS A 37 10.22 13.84 1.22
C LYS A 37 10.90 12.71 1.99
N ASN A 38 10.11 11.88 2.66
CA ASN A 38 10.59 10.73 3.41
C ASN A 38 10.60 9.43 2.60
N GLN A 39 10.22 9.48 1.32
CA GLN A 39 10.11 8.32 0.43
C GLN A 39 9.30 7.16 1.05
N SER A 40 8.17 7.50 1.68
CA SER A 40 7.33 6.55 2.41
C SER A 40 5.90 6.46 1.87
N ILE A 41 5.32 5.27 2.00
CA ILE A 41 3.94 4.98 1.65
C ILE A 41 3.18 4.76 2.95
N ASN A 42 2.23 5.65 3.24
CA ASN A 42 1.49 5.66 4.48
C ASN A 42 0.05 5.21 4.21
N TYR A 43 -0.27 4.02 4.70
CA TYR A 43 -1.59 3.42 4.62
C TYR A 43 -2.47 3.84 5.82
N PRO A 44 -3.80 3.76 5.69
CA PRO A 44 -4.73 3.93 6.80
C PRO A 44 -4.37 3.03 8.00
N LYS A 45 -4.62 3.51 9.22
CA LYS A 45 -4.27 2.79 10.46
C LYS A 45 -5.05 1.49 10.62
N GLU A 46 -6.20 1.41 9.97
CA GLU A 46 -7.09 0.26 9.94
C GLU A 46 -6.50 -0.91 9.15
N ILE A 47 -5.59 -0.65 8.20
CA ILE A 47 -4.87 -1.72 7.48
C ILE A 47 -3.79 -2.27 8.40
N LYS A 48 -3.83 -3.58 8.67
CA LYS A 48 -2.83 -4.22 9.52
C LYS A 48 -1.53 -4.44 8.74
N ILE A 49 -0.44 -3.82 9.18
CA ILE A 49 0.88 -3.93 8.54
C ILE A 49 1.80 -4.77 9.42
N HIS A 50 2.24 -5.93 8.92
CA HIS A 50 3.13 -6.84 9.66
C HIS A 50 4.61 -6.52 9.46
N ASP A 51 4.96 -5.96 8.30
CA ASP A 51 6.32 -5.56 7.91
C ASP A 51 6.20 -4.31 7.03
N LYS A 52 7.25 -3.48 6.97
CA LYS A 52 7.25 -2.20 6.23
C LYS A 52 8.09 -2.25 4.96
N THR A 53 8.48 -3.43 4.51
CA THR A 53 9.24 -3.62 3.27
C THR A 53 8.48 -3.15 2.03
N THR A 54 7.14 -3.21 2.02
CA THR A 54 6.28 -2.66 0.95
C THR A 54 5.80 -1.21 1.16
N SER A 55 6.22 -0.55 2.24
CA SER A 55 5.73 0.80 2.65
C SER A 55 6.73 1.94 2.38
N ASN A 56 7.59 1.78 1.38
CA ASN A 56 8.68 2.71 1.08
C ASN A 56 9.03 2.70 -0.43
N PHE A 57 9.91 3.60 -0.88
CA PHE A 57 10.23 3.72 -2.31
C PHE A 57 11.46 2.89 -2.73
N SER A 58 11.89 1.89 -1.96
CA SER A 58 13.12 1.13 -2.29
C SER A 58 12.96 0.27 -3.54
N HIS A 59 11.75 -0.23 -3.82
CA HIS A 59 11.48 -1.14 -4.93
C HIS A 59 10.25 -0.70 -5.74
N PRO A 60 10.28 -0.80 -7.09
CA PRO A 60 9.13 -0.53 -7.96
C PRO A 60 7.86 -1.30 -7.58
N GLU A 61 8.01 -2.54 -7.12
CA GLU A 61 6.92 -3.42 -6.68
C GLU A 61 6.09 -2.78 -5.56
N ASN A 62 6.70 -1.99 -4.68
CA ASN A 62 6.00 -1.32 -3.58
C ASN A 62 4.93 -0.34 -4.09
N PHE A 63 5.17 0.29 -5.24
CA PHE A 63 4.18 1.18 -5.86
C PHE A 63 3.01 0.40 -6.47
N VAL A 64 3.26 -0.83 -6.95
CA VAL A 64 2.22 -1.74 -7.43
C VAL A 64 1.37 -2.24 -6.25
N VAL A 65 2.00 -2.60 -5.12
CA VAL A 65 1.28 -2.94 -3.88
C VAL A 65 0.37 -1.79 -3.44
N PHE A 66 0.90 -0.57 -3.44
CA PHE A 66 0.11 0.63 -3.12
C PHE A 66 -1.09 0.82 -4.06
N GLU A 67 -0.90 0.68 -5.37
CA GLU A 67 -1.99 0.80 -6.35
C GLU A 67 -3.07 -0.27 -6.14
N CYS A 68 -2.66 -1.50 -5.83
CA CYS A 68 -3.60 -2.58 -5.48
C CYS A 68 -4.41 -2.25 -4.23
N VAL A 69 -3.78 -1.72 -3.16
CA VAL A 69 -4.50 -1.30 -1.95
C VAL A 69 -5.48 -0.17 -2.26
N HIS A 70 -5.04 0.84 -3.01
CA HIS A 70 -5.91 1.93 -3.48
C HIS A 70 -7.15 1.38 -4.20
N ARG A 71 -6.95 0.48 -5.18
CA ARG A 71 -8.03 -0.12 -5.96
C ARG A 71 -8.98 -0.97 -5.12
N LEU A 72 -8.48 -1.69 -4.10
CA LEU A 72 -9.32 -2.45 -3.17
C LEU A 72 -10.23 -1.51 -2.37
N LEU A 73 -9.69 -0.40 -1.84
CA LEU A 73 -10.49 0.59 -1.12
C LEU A 73 -11.55 1.26 -2.01
N GLU A 74 -11.21 1.61 -3.26
CA GLU A 74 -12.18 2.14 -4.24
C GLU A 74 -13.30 1.15 -4.55
N LYS A 75 -12.99 -0.16 -4.57
CA LYS A 75 -13.98 -1.23 -4.78
C LYS A 75 -14.88 -1.47 -3.56
N GLY A 76 -14.66 -0.77 -2.45
CA GLY A 76 -15.48 -0.88 -1.24
C GLY A 76 -15.00 -1.91 -0.23
N TYR A 77 -13.81 -2.51 -0.41
CA TYR A 77 -13.22 -3.33 0.65
C TYR A 77 -12.91 -2.46 1.86
N LYS A 78 -13.26 -2.94 3.06
CA LYS A 78 -12.97 -2.23 4.31
C LYS A 78 -11.48 -2.33 4.60
N ALA A 79 -10.86 -1.22 4.99
CA ALA A 79 -9.44 -1.20 5.34
C ALA A 79 -9.08 -2.21 6.44
N GLN A 80 -9.97 -2.41 7.42
CA GLN A 80 -9.79 -3.39 8.50
C GLN A 80 -9.69 -4.86 8.03
N HIS A 81 -10.09 -5.16 6.80
CA HIS A 81 -10.00 -6.49 6.19
C HIS A 81 -8.70 -6.69 5.41
N LEU A 82 -7.88 -5.65 5.27
CA LEU A 82 -6.63 -5.69 4.54
C LEU A 82 -5.48 -5.88 5.53
N GLU A 83 -4.62 -6.86 5.24
CA GLU A 83 -3.33 -7.00 5.90
C GLU A 83 -2.20 -6.89 4.87
N LEU A 84 -1.16 -6.14 5.21
CA LEU A 84 0.06 -6.03 4.41
C LEU A 84 1.18 -6.85 5.02
N GLU A 85 1.87 -7.57 4.14
CA GLU A 85 3.05 -8.36 4.49
C GLU A 85 2.84 -9.48 5.53
N PRO A 86 1.65 -10.13 5.64
CA PRO A 86 1.45 -11.20 6.61
C PRO A 86 2.40 -12.36 6.34
N LYS A 87 2.90 -12.95 7.43
CA LYS A 87 3.77 -14.12 7.43
C LYS A 87 3.08 -15.27 8.12
N TRP A 88 3.27 -16.50 7.63
CA TRP A 88 2.78 -17.71 8.29
C TRP A 88 3.79 -18.85 8.20
N ASN A 89 3.77 -19.73 9.19
CA ASN A 89 4.64 -20.90 9.25
C ASN A 89 4.01 -22.07 8.49
N LEU A 90 4.81 -22.72 7.64
CA LEU A 90 4.38 -23.89 6.88
C LEU A 90 4.92 -25.17 7.53
N GLY A 91 4.31 -25.60 8.65
CA GLY A 91 4.54 -26.92 9.24
C GLY A 91 6.00 -27.28 9.58
N ARG A 92 6.27 -28.57 9.78
CA ARG A 92 7.47 -29.09 10.47
C ARG A 92 8.82 -28.76 9.81
N ASP A 93 8.90 -28.49 8.50
CA ASP A 93 10.21 -28.41 7.81
C ASP A 93 10.30 -27.39 6.65
N LYS A 94 9.46 -26.33 6.58
CA LYS A 94 9.51 -25.40 5.42
C LYS A 94 9.51 -23.92 5.78
N LYS A 95 10.35 -23.18 5.03
CA LYS A 95 10.39 -21.72 4.93
C LYS A 95 8.96 -21.17 4.90
N GLY A 96 8.66 -20.23 5.79
CA GLY A 96 7.32 -19.63 5.92
C GLY A 96 6.86 -18.92 4.65
N GLY A 97 5.54 -18.77 4.51
CA GLY A 97 4.93 -17.98 3.46
C GLY A 97 4.85 -16.50 3.83
N LYS A 98 4.92 -15.63 2.83
CA LYS A 98 4.67 -14.20 2.94
C LYS A 98 3.83 -13.77 1.73
N ALA A 99 2.84 -12.93 1.94
CA ALA A 99 2.08 -12.27 0.88
C ALA A 99 2.24 -10.76 0.99
N ASP A 100 2.16 -10.02 -0.11
CA ASP A 100 2.18 -8.56 -0.06
C ASP A 100 0.89 -7.99 0.51
N ILE A 101 -0.25 -8.54 0.06
CA ILE A 101 -1.61 -8.14 0.48
C ILE A 101 -2.42 -9.41 0.77
N LEU A 102 -3.08 -9.45 1.91
CA LEU A 102 -4.08 -10.44 2.26
C LEU A 102 -5.40 -9.73 2.51
N VAL A 103 -6.45 -10.22 1.85
CA VAL A 103 -7.82 -9.76 2.05
C VAL A 103 -8.55 -10.81 2.88
N LYS A 104 -9.19 -10.37 3.97
CA LYS A 104 -10.00 -11.20 4.87
C LYS A 104 -11.46 -10.76 4.84
N ASP A 105 -12.32 -11.53 5.50
CA ASP A 105 -13.73 -11.20 5.73
C ASP A 105 -13.94 -10.71 7.17
#